data_AF-A0A328BC37-F1
#
_entry.id   AF-A0A328BC37-F1
#
_cell.length_a   1.000
_cell.length_b   1.000
_cell.length_c   1.000
_cell.angle_alpha   90.00
_cell.angle_beta   90.00
_cell.angle_gamma   90.00
#
_symmetry.space_group_name_H-M   'P 1'
#
loop_
_entity.id
_entity.type
_entity.pdbx_description
1 polymer ?
#
loop_
_entity_poly.entity_id
_entity_poly.type
_entity_poly.pdbx_seq_one_letter_code
_entity_poly.pdbx_strand_id
1 'polypeptide(L)'
;MGAGAANAALVFVGSWQVDQGPGWSSGPLAYTGQEAAALLFGGNAGDYVISTNGQNAGDVNYSAWYSVIGVSDGFVFAQDYSNKTGGKYYDQNLGYECCGVEYKDTNAASAYVNDNAIGSRYTNYAFRDDGLGPVGAIPEPATWALMIGGFGMAGATVRRRKAALA
;
A
#
# COMPACT_ATOMS: atom_id res chain seq x y z
N MET A 1 20.61 -14.23 -17.31
CA MET A 1 20.14 -12.85 -17.06
C MET A 1 18.79 -12.99 -16.38
N GLY A 2 18.73 -12.75 -15.07
CA GLY A 2 17.49 -12.90 -14.30
C GLY A 2 16.48 -11.85 -14.71
N ALA A 3 15.24 -12.26 -14.96
CA ALA A 3 14.14 -11.35 -15.14
C ALA A 3 13.99 -10.55 -13.84
N GLY A 4 14.27 -9.24 -13.91
CA GLY A 4 13.94 -8.33 -12.82
C GLY A 4 12.43 -8.37 -12.62
N ALA A 5 11.99 -8.68 -11.41
CA ALA A 5 10.59 -8.53 -11.02
C ALA A 5 10.19 -7.08 -11.34
N ALA A 6 9.15 -6.92 -12.14
CA ALA A 6 8.69 -5.61 -12.54
C ALA A 6 7.90 -4.98 -11.37
N ASN A 7 8.31 -3.79 -10.92
CA ASN A 7 7.62 -3.05 -9.87
C ASN A 7 6.24 -2.60 -10.39
N ALA A 8 5.17 -3.00 -9.72
CA ALA A 8 3.85 -2.47 -9.94
C ALA A 8 3.80 -0.98 -9.55
N ALA A 9 3.01 -0.17 -10.27
CA ALA A 9 2.87 1.25 -9.98
C ALA A 9 1.83 1.45 -8.87
N LEU A 10 2.28 1.93 -7.70
CA LEU A 10 1.39 2.29 -6.61
C LEU A 10 0.56 3.53 -6.97
N VAL A 11 -0.73 3.50 -6.68
CA VAL A 11 -1.69 4.61 -6.85
C VAL A 11 -2.18 5.08 -5.49
N PHE A 12 -2.21 6.40 -5.32
CA PHE A 12 -2.73 7.04 -4.11
C PHE A 12 -4.25 6.83 -3.98
N VAL A 13 -4.67 6.36 -2.80
CA VAL A 13 -6.08 6.06 -2.49
C VAL A 13 -6.70 7.15 -1.62
N GLY A 14 -5.96 7.62 -0.61
CA GLY A 14 -6.46 8.58 0.37
C GLY A 14 -5.51 8.76 1.54
N SER A 15 -5.87 9.66 2.45
CA SER A 15 -5.08 9.95 3.65
C SER A 15 -5.97 10.18 4.87
N TRP A 16 -5.40 10.00 6.06
CA TRP A 16 -6.08 10.26 7.32
C TRP A 16 -5.09 10.74 8.39
N GLN A 17 -5.58 11.52 9.35
CA GLN A 17 -4.83 11.86 10.56
C GLN A 17 -5.13 10.81 11.62
N VAL A 18 -4.13 10.43 12.42
CA VAL A 18 -4.29 9.40 13.47
C VAL A 18 -5.45 9.73 14.42
N ASP A 19 -5.58 11.00 14.80
CA ASP A 19 -6.59 11.52 15.74
C ASP A 19 -8.02 11.62 15.20
N GLN A 20 -8.25 11.24 13.93
CA GLN A 20 -9.60 11.13 13.37
C GLN A 20 -10.32 9.83 13.77
N GLY A 21 -9.63 8.94 14.49
CA GLY A 21 -10.20 7.70 15.01
C GLY A 21 -11.11 7.86 16.23
N PRO A 22 -11.66 6.75 16.75
CA PRO A 22 -12.46 6.78 17.98
C PRO A 22 -11.65 7.23 19.19
N GLY A 23 -12.31 7.82 20.19
CA GLY A 23 -11.66 8.23 21.45
C GLY A 23 -11.06 7.06 22.22
N TRP A 24 -9.84 7.21 22.74
CA TRP A 24 -9.12 6.14 23.44
C TRP A 24 -9.88 5.54 24.63
N SER A 25 -10.66 6.35 25.36
CA SER A 25 -11.42 5.91 26.54
C SER A 25 -12.58 4.97 26.20
N SER A 26 -12.96 4.85 24.93
CA SER A 26 -13.97 3.90 24.47
C SER A 26 -13.46 2.45 24.36
N GLY A 27 -12.15 2.23 24.58
CA GLY A 27 -11.50 0.95 24.36
C GLY A 27 -11.51 0.50 22.89
N PRO A 28 -11.09 1.36 21.93
CA PRO A 28 -11.17 1.06 20.52
C PRO A 28 -10.22 -0.05 20.11
N LEU A 29 -10.42 -0.59 18.91
CA LEU A 29 -9.47 -1.52 18.31
C LEU A 29 -8.13 -0.81 18.04
N ALA A 30 -7.04 -1.55 18.17
CA ALA A 30 -5.72 -1.10 17.78
C ALA A 30 -5.46 -1.48 16.33
N TYR A 31 -5.65 -0.51 15.43
CA TYR A 31 -5.40 -0.66 14.00
C TYR A 31 -3.91 -0.49 13.65
N THR A 32 -3.39 -1.39 12.82
CA THR A 32 -2.20 -1.09 12.00
C THR A 32 -2.51 0.00 10.98
N GLY A 33 -1.49 0.59 10.35
CA GLY A 33 -1.69 1.54 9.23
C GLY A 33 -2.50 0.93 8.09
N GLN A 34 -2.21 -0.33 7.74
CA GLN A 34 -2.93 -1.07 6.71
C GLN A 34 -4.38 -1.41 7.11
N GLU A 35 -4.61 -1.82 8.35
CA GLU A 35 -5.96 -2.09 8.86
C GLU A 35 -6.81 -0.81 8.90
N ALA A 36 -6.22 0.32 9.29
CA ALA A 36 -6.88 1.63 9.26
C ALA A 36 -7.26 2.05 7.83
N ALA A 37 -6.36 1.85 6.85
CA ALA A 37 -6.68 2.12 5.45
C ALA A 37 -7.83 1.25 4.93
N ALA A 38 -7.84 -0.05 5.26
CA ALA A 38 -8.94 -0.94 4.89
C ALA A 38 -10.27 -0.57 5.53
N LEU A 39 -10.24 -0.12 6.79
CA LEU A 39 -11.43 0.42 7.46
C LEU A 39 -11.99 1.66 6.74
N LEU A 40 -11.12 2.59 6.35
CA LEU A 40 -11.51 3.89 5.80
C LEU A 40 -11.87 3.86 4.31
N PHE A 41 -11.21 2.99 3.55
CA PHE A 41 -11.25 2.99 2.10
C PHE A 41 -11.71 1.65 1.50
N GLY A 42 -12.09 0.67 2.35
CA GLY A 42 -12.61 -0.65 1.97
C GLY A 42 -11.53 -1.68 1.59
N GLY A 43 -11.93 -2.91 1.26
CA GLY A 43 -11.02 -3.99 0.87
C GLY A 43 -10.23 -4.62 2.03
N ASN A 44 -9.09 -5.25 1.75
CA ASN A 44 -8.28 -5.93 2.77
C ASN A 44 -7.07 -5.08 3.17
N ALA A 45 -6.61 -5.25 4.42
CA ALA A 45 -5.43 -4.55 4.94
C ALA A 45 -4.17 -4.81 4.08
N GLY A 46 -3.97 -6.06 3.67
CA GLY A 46 -2.83 -6.46 2.85
C GLY A 46 -2.80 -5.85 1.44
N ASP A 47 -3.90 -5.26 0.97
CA ASP A 47 -3.95 -4.59 -0.34
C ASP A 47 -3.26 -3.21 -0.29
N TYR A 48 -3.08 -2.64 0.90
CA TYR A 48 -2.57 -1.29 1.07
C TYR A 48 -1.07 -1.24 1.34
N VAL A 49 -0.44 -0.19 0.83
CA VAL A 49 0.88 0.26 1.25
C VAL A 49 0.74 1.65 1.84
N ILE A 50 1.35 1.91 2.99
CA ILE A 50 1.22 3.16 3.73
C ILE A 50 2.51 3.96 3.67
N SER A 51 2.38 5.27 3.60
CA SER A 51 3.47 6.23 3.70
C SER A 51 3.18 7.31 4.72
N THR A 52 4.24 7.85 5.32
CA THR A 52 4.20 9.10 6.10
C THR A 52 4.76 10.30 5.33
N ASN A 53 5.27 10.10 4.11
CA ASN A 53 6.03 11.11 3.36
C ASN A 53 5.21 11.89 2.33
N GLY A 54 3.90 11.66 2.24
CA GLY A 54 3.01 12.38 1.32
C GLY A 54 2.29 11.47 0.32
N GLN A 55 1.69 12.12 -0.69
CA GLN A 55 0.80 11.49 -1.68
C GLN A 55 1.54 10.94 -2.92
N ASN A 56 2.84 11.16 -3.03
CA ASN A 56 3.64 10.68 -4.15
C ASN A 56 4.01 9.21 -3.95
N ALA A 57 3.67 8.37 -4.93
CA ALA A 57 3.99 6.94 -4.90
C ALA A 57 5.50 6.65 -4.83
N GLY A 58 6.34 7.54 -5.39
CA GLY A 58 7.80 7.42 -5.34
C GLY A 58 8.41 7.63 -3.94
N ASP A 59 7.66 8.24 -3.02
CA ASP A 59 8.14 8.60 -1.68
C ASP A 59 7.66 7.60 -0.60
N VAL A 60 7.01 6.51 -1.01
CA VAL A 60 6.44 5.49 -0.12
C VAL A 60 7.52 4.82 0.73
N ASN A 61 7.35 4.87 2.05
CA ASN A 61 8.33 4.39 3.04
C ASN A 61 7.84 3.20 3.88
N TYR A 62 6.72 2.56 3.51
CA TYR A 62 6.17 1.37 4.18
C TYR A 62 5.96 1.56 5.70
N SER A 63 5.65 2.78 6.10
CA SER A 63 5.56 3.20 7.50
C SER A 63 4.27 3.97 7.73
N ALA A 64 3.82 3.98 8.99
CA ALA A 64 2.65 4.74 9.42
C ALA A 64 2.93 5.45 10.74
N TRP A 65 2.24 6.57 10.96
CA TRP A 65 2.10 7.24 12.24
C TRP A 65 1.11 6.49 13.13
N TYR A 66 1.45 6.41 14.41
CA TYR A 66 0.67 5.78 15.46
C TYR A 66 0.60 6.67 16.69
N SER A 67 -0.52 6.61 17.41
CA SER A 67 -0.58 6.97 18.84
C SER A 67 -0.20 5.74 19.66
N VAL A 68 0.59 5.91 20.72
CA VAL A 68 0.96 4.84 21.66
C VAL A 68 0.33 5.15 23.01
N ILE A 69 -0.39 4.18 23.58
CA ILE A 69 -1.16 4.45 24.80
C ILE A 69 -0.26 4.91 25.94
N GLY A 70 -0.66 6.00 26.60
CA GLY A 70 0.08 6.57 27.73
C GLY A 70 1.40 7.25 27.37
N VAL A 71 1.68 7.45 26.07
CA VAL A 71 2.88 8.12 25.58
C VAL A 71 2.49 9.35 24.77
N SER A 72 3.05 10.50 25.13
CA SER A 72 2.84 11.76 24.42
C SER A 72 3.43 11.72 23.00
N ASP A 73 2.85 12.52 22.08
CA ASP A 73 3.26 12.62 20.68
C ASP A 73 2.85 11.38 19.83
N GLY A 74 3.25 11.37 18.57
CA GLY A 74 2.99 10.28 17.61
C GLY A 74 4.30 9.67 17.14
N PHE A 75 4.26 8.39 16.82
CA PHE A 75 5.43 7.58 16.53
C PHE A 75 5.32 6.95 15.15
N VAL A 76 6.44 6.90 14.43
CA VAL A 76 6.52 6.17 13.17
C VAL A 76 6.93 4.73 13.45
N PHE A 77 6.09 3.79 13.04
CA PHE A 77 6.41 2.36 13.00
C PHE A 77 6.15 1.81 11.60
N ALA A 78 6.46 0.53 11.40
CA ALA A 78 6.09 -0.18 10.20
C ALA A 78 4.57 -0.09 9.96
N GLN A 79 4.15 -0.05 8.70
CA GLN A 79 2.73 0.04 8.30
C GLN A 79 1.84 -1.08 8.85
N ASP A 80 2.45 -2.21 9.23
CA ASP A 80 1.85 -3.42 9.78
C ASP A 80 2.17 -3.64 11.27
N TYR A 81 2.82 -2.66 11.93
CA TYR A 81 3.18 -2.75 13.33
C TYR A 81 1.92 -2.94 14.21
N SER A 82 1.98 -3.97 15.06
CA SER A 82 0.90 -4.31 15.97
C SER A 82 1.46 -4.79 17.30
N ASN A 83 1.09 -4.12 18.37
CA ASN A 83 1.35 -4.53 19.74
C ASN A 83 0.06 -4.52 20.58
N LYS A 84 -1.03 -4.94 19.95
CA LYS A 84 -2.38 -4.88 20.51
C LYS A 84 -2.64 -6.01 21.51
N THR A 85 -3.21 -5.67 22.66
CA THR A 85 -3.64 -6.66 23.65
C THR A 85 -5.12 -6.97 23.43
N GLY A 86 -5.45 -8.24 23.13
CA GLY A 86 -6.83 -8.64 22.82
C GLY A 86 -7.44 -7.93 21.61
N GLY A 87 -6.60 -7.39 20.71
CA GLY A 87 -7.03 -6.59 19.56
C GLY A 87 -7.34 -5.12 19.87
N LYS A 88 -7.24 -4.70 21.13
CA LYS A 88 -7.61 -3.35 21.57
C LYS A 88 -6.41 -2.43 21.71
N TYR A 89 -6.68 -1.14 21.53
CA TYR A 89 -5.78 -0.05 21.89
C TYR A 89 -5.77 0.20 23.40
N TYR A 90 -6.95 0.12 24.02
CA TYR A 90 -7.10 0.20 25.47
C TYR A 90 -8.04 -0.91 25.96
N ASP A 91 -7.57 -1.76 26.87
CA ASP A 91 -8.41 -2.70 27.60
C ASP A 91 -8.56 -2.25 29.05
N GLN A 92 -9.73 -1.74 29.38
CA GLN A 92 -10.10 -1.29 30.72
C GLN A 92 -9.97 -2.38 31.81
N ASN A 93 -10.02 -3.67 31.42
CA ASN A 93 -9.91 -4.79 32.38
C ASN A 93 -8.45 -5.16 32.69
N LEU A 94 -7.53 -4.87 31.77
CA LEU A 94 -6.10 -5.13 31.93
C LEU A 94 -5.33 -3.87 32.35
N GLY A 95 -5.94 -2.69 32.15
CA GLY A 95 -5.27 -1.41 32.32
C GLY A 95 -4.20 -1.19 31.24
N TYR A 96 -3.38 -0.16 31.44
CA TYR A 96 -2.11 -0.01 30.74
C TYR A 96 -1.03 0.26 31.79
N GLU A 97 0.21 -0.14 31.52
CA GLU A 97 1.33 0.23 32.38
C GLU A 97 1.57 1.74 32.26
N CYS A 98 1.04 2.50 33.21
CA CYS A 98 1.19 3.95 33.26
C CYS A 98 2.53 4.35 33.88
N CYS A 99 3.19 5.28 33.18
CA CYS A 99 4.02 6.35 33.73
C CYS A 99 5.31 5.93 34.46
N GLY A 100 6.37 5.63 33.71
CA GLY A 100 7.73 5.53 34.27
C GLY A 100 8.59 4.38 33.77
N VAL A 101 8.05 3.52 32.90
CA VAL A 101 8.82 2.49 32.19
C VAL A 101 9.02 2.89 30.73
N GLU A 102 10.27 2.85 30.30
CA GLU A 102 10.77 3.16 28.97
C GLU A 102 10.29 2.12 27.94
N TYR A 103 9.00 2.06 27.58
CA TYR A 103 8.58 1.04 26.61
C TYR A 103 7.49 1.49 25.63
N LYS A 104 7.98 2.18 24.60
CA LYS A 104 7.40 2.24 23.24
C LYS A 104 7.05 0.87 22.64
N ASP A 105 7.66 -0.22 23.14
CA ASP A 105 7.56 -1.56 22.53
C ASP A 105 6.61 -2.52 23.28
N THR A 106 6.10 -2.16 24.47
CA THR A 106 5.13 -3.00 25.23
C THR A 106 3.72 -2.41 25.25
N ASN A 107 3.58 -1.13 24.92
CA ASN A 107 2.29 -0.46 24.90
C ASN A 107 1.58 -0.66 23.56
N ALA A 108 0.25 -0.74 23.62
CA ALA A 108 -0.58 -0.80 22.42
C ALA A 108 -0.45 0.49 21.61
N ALA A 109 -0.38 0.33 20.30
CA ALA A 109 -0.30 1.41 19.34
C ALA A 109 -1.46 1.31 18.35
N SER A 110 -1.95 2.46 17.88
CA SER A 110 -2.92 2.48 16.78
C SER A 110 -2.67 3.63 15.81
N ALA A 111 -2.78 3.32 14.52
CA ALA A 111 -2.72 4.29 13.44
C ALA A 111 -4.05 5.04 13.23
N TYR A 112 -5.10 4.73 14.01
CA TYR A 112 -6.40 5.40 13.92
C TYR A 112 -7.12 5.40 15.27
N VAL A 113 -6.80 6.41 16.09
CA VAL A 113 -7.35 6.62 17.44
C VAL A 113 -7.21 8.08 17.84
N ASN A 114 -8.24 8.65 18.45
CA ASN A 114 -8.17 9.99 19.04
C ASN A 114 -7.51 9.91 20.42
N ASP A 115 -6.21 10.21 20.45
CA ASP A 115 -5.33 10.22 21.63
C ASP A 115 -4.16 11.21 21.45
N ASN A 116 -2.90 10.83 21.61
CA ASN A 116 -1.74 11.72 21.71
C ASN A 116 -1.18 12.19 20.36
N ALA A 117 -1.39 11.43 19.28
CA ALA A 117 -0.96 11.77 17.92
C ALA A 117 -1.95 12.75 17.23
N ILE A 118 -2.01 13.99 17.71
CA ILE A 118 -2.98 15.02 17.29
C ILE A 118 -2.47 15.92 16.15
N GLY A 119 -3.32 16.11 15.14
CA GLY A 119 -3.15 17.09 14.06
C GLY A 119 -2.45 16.59 12.80
N SER A 120 -2.39 17.47 11.81
CA SER A 120 -2.00 17.14 10.43
C SER A 120 -0.55 16.65 10.27
N ARG A 121 0.32 16.84 11.26
CA ARG A 121 1.68 16.27 11.25
C ARG A 121 1.68 14.73 11.26
N TYR A 122 0.63 14.12 11.80
CA TYR A 122 0.48 12.66 11.89
C TYR A 122 -0.47 12.13 10.82
N THR A 123 -0.25 12.57 9.58
CA THR A 123 -1.04 12.13 8.43
C THR A 123 -0.41 10.89 7.81
N ASN A 124 -1.21 9.84 7.68
CA ASN A 124 -0.90 8.63 6.92
C ASN A 124 -1.50 8.72 5.52
N TYR A 125 -0.78 8.18 4.54
CA TYR A 125 -1.16 8.17 3.13
C TYR A 125 -1.24 6.72 2.65
N ALA A 126 -2.42 6.30 2.15
CA ALA A 126 -2.66 4.96 1.63
C ALA A 126 -2.48 4.91 0.12
N PHE A 127 -1.82 3.83 -0.32
CA PHE A 127 -1.60 3.48 -1.71
C PHE A 127 -2.03 2.05 -1.97
N ARG A 128 -2.32 1.71 -3.23
CA ARG A 128 -2.61 0.37 -3.71
C ARG A 128 -1.94 0.13 -5.06
N ASP A 129 -1.70 -1.13 -5.39
CA ASP A 129 -1.35 -1.51 -6.77
C ASP A 129 -2.49 -1.12 -7.72
N ASP A 130 -2.18 -0.50 -8.86
CA ASP A 130 -3.18 -0.20 -9.89
C ASP A 130 -3.73 -1.45 -10.58
N GLY A 131 -3.11 -2.62 -10.34
CA GLY A 131 -3.49 -3.89 -10.96
C GLY A 131 -3.25 -3.91 -12.46
N LEU A 132 -2.66 -2.86 -13.04
CA LEU A 132 -2.33 -2.77 -14.46
C LEU A 132 -1.01 -3.49 -14.75
N GLY A 133 -0.24 -3.83 -13.70
CA GLY A 133 1.12 -4.32 -13.87
C GLY A 133 1.97 -3.33 -14.67
N PRO A 134 3.19 -3.69 -15.08
CA PRO A 134 3.86 -2.95 -16.13
C PRO A 134 2.93 -3.00 -17.34
N VAL A 135 2.50 -1.84 -17.85
CA VAL A 135 1.83 -1.77 -19.16
C VAL A 135 2.72 -2.51 -20.16
N GLY A 136 2.33 -3.76 -20.44
CA GLY A 136 3.13 -4.69 -21.22
C GLY A 136 3.48 -4.01 -22.53
N ALA A 137 4.76 -4.05 -22.87
CA ALA A 137 5.30 -3.47 -24.10
C ALA A 137 4.29 -3.66 -25.23
N ILE A 138 3.84 -2.54 -25.80
CA ILE A 138 3.23 -2.53 -27.14
C ILE A 138 4.12 -3.47 -27.97
N PRO A 139 3.57 -4.54 -28.59
CA PRO A 139 4.38 -5.49 -29.35
C PRO A 139 5.34 -4.71 -30.21
N GLU A 140 6.63 -4.82 -29.92
CA GLU A 140 7.62 -3.95 -30.52
C GLU A 140 7.52 -4.07 -32.04
N PRO A 141 7.80 -3.00 -32.81
CA PRO A 141 7.54 -2.91 -34.26
C PRO A 141 7.99 -4.13 -35.09
N ALA A 142 8.92 -4.94 -34.57
CA ALA A 142 9.34 -6.21 -35.11
C ALA A 142 8.20 -7.24 -35.30
N THR A 143 7.21 -7.32 -34.42
CA THR A 143 6.11 -8.29 -34.57
C THR A 143 5.26 -7.98 -35.81
N TRP A 144 5.00 -6.70 -36.06
CA TRP A 144 4.32 -6.24 -37.26
C TRP A 144 5.16 -6.49 -38.51
N ALA A 145 6.46 -6.20 -38.43
CA ALA A 145 7.38 -6.45 -39.53
C ALA A 145 7.46 -7.94 -39.90
N LEU A 146 7.43 -8.85 -38.91
CA LEU A 146 7.44 -10.30 -39.14
C LEU A 146 6.13 -10.82 -39.71
N MET A 147 4.98 -10.31 -39.26
CA MET A 147 3.67 -10.64 -39.84
C MET A 147 3.59 -10.18 -41.30
N ILE A 148 3.91 -8.91 -41.56
CA ILE A 148 3.90 -8.33 -42.92
C ILE A 148 4.91 -9.05 -43.81
N GLY A 149 6.11 -9.32 -43.30
CA GLY A 149 7.14 -10.09 -44.01
C GLY A 149 6.68 -11.51 -44.34
N GLY A 150 6.10 -12.22 -43.37
CA GLY A 150 5.57 -13.57 -43.56
C GLY A 150 4.44 -13.64 -44.59
N PHE A 151 3.43 -12.76 -44.47
CA PHE A 151 2.32 -12.71 -45.42
C PHE A 151 2.76 -12.23 -46.81
N GLY A 152 3.70 -11.28 -46.89
CA GLY A 152 4.28 -10.83 -48.16
C GLY A 152 5.01 -11.95 -48.90
N MET A 153 5.81 -12.75 -48.19
CA MET A 153 6.50 -13.91 -48.77
C MET A 153 5.52 -15.00 -49.23
N ALA A 154 4.50 -15.32 -48.43
CA ALA A 154 3.45 -16.28 -48.81
C ALA A 154 2.66 -15.81 -50.05
N GLY A 155 2.30 -14.53 -50.12
CA GLY A 155 1.65 -13.96 -51.29
C GLY A 155 2.51 -14.01 -52.56
N ALA A 156 3.82 -13.75 -52.41
CA ALA A 156 4.77 -13.77 -53.53
C ALA A 156 4.94 -15.18 -54.13
N THR A 157 4.96 -16.23 -53.31
CA THR A 157 5.08 -17.62 -53.80
C THR A 157 3.84 -18.07 -54.57
N VAL A 158 2.63 -17.69 -54.11
CA VAL A 158 1.38 -17.95 -54.84
C VAL A 158 1.35 -17.24 -56.20
N ARG A 159 1.80 -15.97 -56.24
CA ARG A 159 1.85 -15.19 -57.49
C ARG A 159 2.79 -15.81 -58.53
N ARG A 160 3.95 -16.35 -58.11
CA ARG A 160 4.89 -17.03 -59.01
C ARG A 160 4.29 -18.30 -59.64
N ARG A 161 3.49 -19.08 -58.90
CA ARG A 161 2.82 -20.28 -59.45
C ARG A 161 1.81 -19.94 -60.53
N LYS A 162 1.07 -18.83 -60.40
CA LYS A 162 0.14 -18.37 -61.45
C LYS A 162 0.87 -17.92 -62.72
N ALA A 163 2.01 -17.26 -62.58
CA ALA A 163 2.79 -16.79 -63.73
C ALA A 163 3.48 -17.93 -64.51
N ALA A 164 3.76 -19.08 -63.88
CA ALA A 164 4.34 -20.25 -64.54
C ALA A 164 3.31 -21.16 -65.22
N LEU A 165 2.01 -20.90 -65.03
CA LEU A 165 0.88 -21.63 -65.63
C LEU A 165 0.21 -20.84 -66.78
N ALA A 166 0.75 -19.68 -67.14
CA ALA A 166 0.35 -18.85 -68.27
C ALA A 166 1.47 -18.87 -69.33
#